data_AF-A0A6G1S3A5-F1
#
_entry.id   AF-A0A6G1S3A5-F1
#
_cell.length_a   1.000
_cell.length_b   1.000
_cell.length_c   1.000
_cell.angle_alpha   90.00
_cell.angle_beta   90.00
_cell.angle_gamma   90.00
#
_symmetry.space_group_name_H-M   'P 1'
#
loop_
_entity.id
_entity.type
_entity.pdbx_description
1 polymer ?
#
loop_
_entity_poly.entity_id
_entity_poly.type
_entity_poly.pdbx_seq_one_letter_code
_entity_poly.pdbx_strand_id
1 'polypeptide(L)'
;KQQLPLKNAGNIGVYLKVKIPNQDSCFAVEPEGLFLLPGEEREVTVLFFPKNIVTTESTLKILVLPSGPQYEVVIKGEVDSEENRPVPAAAACSDIPPILSNKQFIAWGGVALGTSVQQKLTLRNDSPSVTQHLRLLIRGQDQDCFQ
;
A
#
# COMPACT_ATOMS: atom_id res chain seq x y z
N LYS A 1 -6.59 -0.74 -11.75
CA LYS A 1 -8.04 -0.78 -11.46
C LYS A 1 -8.22 -1.20 -10.01
N GLN A 2 -9.14 -0.58 -9.27
CA GLN A 2 -9.45 -0.89 -7.88
C GLN A 2 -10.96 -1.09 -7.74
N GLN A 3 -11.38 -2.14 -7.05
CA GLN A 3 -12.80 -2.36 -6.75
C GLN A 3 -13.15 -1.75 -5.39
N LEU A 4 -14.31 -1.11 -5.32
CA LEU A 4 -14.89 -0.50 -4.13
C LEU A 4 -16.26 -1.16 -3.88
N PRO A 5 -16.38 -2.05 -2.88
CA PRO A 5 -17.65 -2.66 -2.52
C PRO A 5 -18.54 -1.63 -1.81
N LEU A 6 -19.79 -1.50 -2.26
CA LEU A 6 -20.79 -0.63 -1.68
C LEU A 6 -21.99 -1.47 -1.25
N LYS A 7 -22.29 -1.43 0.05
CA LYS A 7 -23.40 -2.17 0.65
C LYS A 7 -24.47 -1.24 1.18
N ASN A 8 -25.72 -1.56 0.90
CA ASN A 8 -26.84 -0.90 1.55
C ASN A 8 -27.15 -1.56 2.90
N ALA A 9 -26.66 -0.95 3.98
CA ALA A 9 -26.98 -1.36 5.34
C ALA A 9 -28.30 -0.77 5.87
N GLY A 10 -29.01 0.01 5.06
CA GLY A 10 -30.32 0.57 5.38
C GLY A 10 -31.46 -0.41 5.17
N ASN A 11 -32.68 0.06 5.45
CA ASN A 11 -33.92 -0.72 5.36
C ASN A 11 -34.76 -0.39 4.11
N ILE A 12 -34.31 0.53 3.25
CA ILE A 12 -34.98 0.90 2.00
C ILE A 12 -34.03 0.77 0.81
N GLY A 13 -34.58 0.60 -0.40
CA GLY A 13 -33.78 0.62 -1.63
C GLY A 13 -33.23 2.02 -1.91
N VAL A 14 -31.97 2.11 -2.35
CA VAL A 14 -31.29 3.39 -2.59
C VAL A 14 -30.65 3.44 -3.96
N TYR A 15 -30.68 4.62 -4.58
CA TYR A 15 -29.89 4.95 -5.76
C TYR A 15 -28.60 5.64 -5.33
N LEU A 16 -27.46 5.12 -5.76
CA LEU A 16 -26.16 5.74 -5.57
C LEU A 16 -25.70 6.38 -6.86
N LYS A 17 -25.22 7.62 -6.77
CA LYS A 17 -24.51 8.30 -7.86
C LYS A 17 -23.08 8.56 -7.41
N VAL A 18 -22.14 7.90 -8.07
CA VAL A 18 -20.71 7.95 -7.80
C VAL A 18 -20.05 8.82 -8.86
N LYS A 19 -19.33 9.87 -8.43
CA LYS A 19 -18.67 10.81 -9.34
C LYS A 19 -17.33 11.29 -8.80
N ILE A 20 -16.44 11.65 -9.71
CA ILE A 20 -15.22 12.38 -9.39
C ILE A 20 -15.43 13.81 -9.90
N PRO A 21 -15.42 14.83 -9.03
CA PRO A 21 -15.78 16.20 -9.42
C PRO A 21 -14.75 16.86 -10.35
N ASN A 22 -13.50 16.41 -10.31
CA ASN A 22 -12.41 16.98 -11.10
C ASN A 22 -12.37 16.34 -12.49
N GLN A 23 -12.75 17.09 -13.53
CA GLN A 23 -12.77 16.61 -14.93
C GLN A 23 -11.38 16.29 -15.49
N ASP A 24 -10.32 16.89 -14.94
CA ASP A 24 -8.94 16.62 -15.35
C ASP A 24 -8.27 15.45 -14.61
N SER A 25 -9.01 14.78 -13.72
CA SER A 25 -8.43 13.71 -12.89
C SER A 25 -8.03 12.51 -13.74
N CYS A 26 -6.92 11.86 -13.37
CA CYS A 26 -6.47 10.61 -13.97
C CYS A 26 -7.36 9.42 -13.55
N PHE A 27 -8.54 9.65 -12.99
CA PHE A 27 -9.40 8.62 -12.44
C PHE A 27 -10.76 8.62 -13.13
N ALA A 28 -11.31 7.43 -13.36
CA ALA A 28 -12.67 7.23 -13.83
C ALA A 28 -13.37 6.16 -12.99
N VAL A 29 -14.69 6.11 -13.05
CA VAL A 29 -15.50 5.22 -12.21
C VAL A 29 -16.57 4.54 -13.03
N GLU A 30 -16.67 3.22 -12.92
CA GLU A 30 -17.68 2.44 -13.63
C GLU A 30 -18.28 1.36 -12.71
N PRO A 31 -19.62 1.30 -12.56
CA PRO A 31 -20.61 2.26 -13.05
C PRO A 31 -20.70 3.54 -12.20
N GLU A 32 -21.06 4.68 -12.80
CA GLU A 32 -21.34 5.94 -12.07
C GLU A 32 -22.67 5.92 -11.31
N GLY A 33 -23.56 4.98 -11.63
CA GLY A 33 -24.88 4.87 -11.02
C GLY A 33 -25.24 3.42 -10.75
N LEU A 34 -25.73 3.14 -9.54
CA LEU A 34 -26.24 1.82 -9.18
C LEU A 34 -27.41 1.92 -8.21
N PHE A 35 -28.24 0.87 -8.20
CA PHE A 35 -29.34 0.71 -7.26
C PHE A 35 -29.04 -0.48 -6.35
N LEU A 36 -29.29 -0.31 -5.04
CA LEU A 36 -29.06 -1.34 -4.03
C LEU A 36 -30.32 -1.53 -3.18
N LEU A 37 -30.82 -2.76 -3.13
CA LEU A 37 -31.83 -3.19 -2.18
C LEU A 37 -31.25 -3.31 -0.75
N PRO A 38 -32.08 -3.32 0.29
CA PRO A 38 -31.62 -3.56 1.67
C PRO A 38 -30.79 -4.84 1.78
N GLY A 39 -29.58 -4.73 2.34
CA GLY A 39 -28.64 -5.83 2.49
C GLY A 39 -27.84 -6.20 1.24
N GLU A 40 -28.16 -5.62 0.08
CA GLU A 40 -27.45 -5.86 -1.19
C GLU A 40 -26.10 -5.13 -1.20
N GLU A 41 -25.10 -5.80 -1.78
CA GLU A 41 -23.76 -5.27 -2.00
C GLU A 41 -23.43 -5.37 -3.49
N ARG A 42 -22.89 -4.29 -4.05
CA ARG A 42 -22.36 -4.27 -5.42
C ARG A 42 -21.03 -3.54 -5.46
N GLU A 43 -20.22 -3.92 -6.42
CA GLU A 43 -18.91 -3.31 -6.63
C GLU A 43 -18.97 -2.17 -7.65
N VAL A 44 -18.16 -1.15 -7.38
CA VAL A 44 -17.84 -0.09 -8.33
C VAL A 44 -16.35 -0.15 -8.64
N THR A 45 -15.97 0.00 -9.89
CA THR A 45 -14.57 -0.03 -10.32
C THR A 45 -14.04 1.38 -10.48
N VAL A 46 -12.95 1.69 -9.77
CA VAL A 46 -12.14 2.88 -9.99
C VAL A 46 -11.02 2.54 -10.95
N LEU A 47 -11.00 3.24 -12.08
CA LEU A 47 -9.99 3.16 -13.11
C LEU A 47 -8.99 4.29 -12.91
N PHE A 48 -7.71 4.01 -13.16
CA PHE A 48 -6.63 4.99 -13.07
C PHE A 48 -5.88 5.01 -14.40
N PHE A 49 -5.89 6.17 -15.05
CA PHE A 49 -5.28 6.49 -16.33
C PHE A 49 -4.24 7.60 -16.10
N PRO A 50 -3.06 7.25 -15.60
CA PRO A 50 -2.05 8.26 -15.30
C PRO A 50 -1.58 8.98 -16.55
N LYS A 51 -1.46 10.30 -16.46
CA LYS A 51 -0.91 11.15 -17.53
C LYS A 51 0.58 11.47 -17.34
N ASN A 52 1.08 11.38 -16.10
CA ASN A 52 2.46 11.66 -15.71
C ASN A 52 2.93 10.68 -14.63
N ILE A 53 4.24 10.60 -14.41
CA ILE A 53 4.91 9.78 -13.37
C ILE A 53 4.82 10.38 -11.95
N VAL A 54 3.80 11.19 -11.68
CA VAL A 54 3.64 11.94 -10.43
C VAL A 54 2.48 11.35 -9.65
N THR A 55 2.66 11.26 -8.33
CA THR A 55 1.60 10.91 -7.39
C THR A 55 0.41 11.86 -7.55
N THR A 56 -0.76 11.32 -7.87
CA THR A 56 -2.00 12.08 -8.09
C THR A 56 -3.04 11.66 -7.06
N GLU A 57 -3.63 12.64 -6.38
CA GLU A 57 -4.71 12.44 -5.42
C GLU A 57 -6.02 13.06 -5.94
N SER A 58 -7.15 12.41 -5.68
CA SER A 58 -8.48 12.89 -6.04
C SER A 58 -9.50 12.46 -4.99
N THR A 59 -10.71 13.02 -5.05
CA THR A 59 -11.80 12.71 -4.10
C THR A 59 -12.99 12.15 -4.86
N LEU A 60 -13.34 10.91 -4.55
CA LEU A 60 -14.54 10.24 -5.03
C LEU A 60 -15.74 10.65 -4.18
N LYS A 61 -16.82 11.11 -4.80
CA LYS A 61 -18.07 11.47 -4.11
C LYS A 61 -19.16 10.45 -4.42
N ILE A 62 -19.77 9.90 -3.38
CA ILE A 62 -20.89 8.95 -3.46
C ILE A 62 -22.12 9.64 -2.90
N LEU A 63 -23.11 9.91 -3.75
CA LEU A 63 -24.36 10.58 -3.38
C LEU A 63 -25.48 9.56 -3.29
N VAL A 64 -26.16 9.53 -2.16
CA VAL A 64 -27.38 8.73 -1.98
C VAL A 64 -28.58 9.58 -2.42
N LEU A 65 -29.32 9.12 -3.43
CA LEU A 65 -30.47 9.82 -4.02
C LEU A 65 -31.81 9.29 -3.50
N PRO A 66 -32.87 10.12 -3.49
CA PRO A 66 -32.90 11.52 -3.94
C PRO A 66 -32.43 12.55 -2.89
N SER A 67 -32.39 12.20 -1.61
CA SER A 67 -32.08 13.15 -0.52
C SER A 67 -31.27 12.51 0.61
N GLY A 68 -30.47 11.51 0.27
CA GLY A 68 -29.61 10.85 1.24
C GLY A 68 -28.27 11.55 1.43
N PRO A 69 -27.42 11.02 2.33
CA PRO A 69 -26.11 11.59 2.62
C PRO A 69 -25.14 11.51 1.43
N GLN A 70 -24.09 12.33 1.49
CA GLN A 70 -22.93 12.25 0.60
C GLN A 70 -21.74 11.69 1.38
N TYR A 71 -21.04 10.74 0.77
CA TYR A 71 -19.78 10.19 1.27
C TYR A 71 -18.62 10.61 0.38
N GLU A 72 -17.45 10.79 0.98
CA GLU A 72 -16.23 11.18 0.27
C GLU A 72 -15.11 10.19 0.58
N VAL A 73 -14.42 9.73 -0.46
CA VAL A 73 -13.30 8.79 -0.36
C VAL A 73 -12.10 9.40 -1.09
N VAL A 74 -10.99 9.56 -0.38
CA VAL A 74 -9.74 10.01 -0.99
C VAL A 74 -9.11 8.85 -1.74
N ILE A 75 -8.79 9.05 -3.01
CA ILE A 75 -8.10 8.08 -3.86
C ILE A 75 -6.74 8.64 -4.25
N LYS A 76 -5.71 7.80 -4.12
CA LYS A 76 -4.32 8.12 -4.43
C LYS A 76 -3.79 7.14 -5.45
N GLY A 77 -3.23 7.67 -6.52
CA GLY A 77 -2.60 6.90 -7.59
C GLY A 77 -1.15 7.33 -7.71
N GLU A 78 -0.25 6.37 -7.66
CA GLU A 78 1.19 6.60 -7.80
C GLU A 78 1.66 5.84 -9.03
N VAL A 79 2.50 6.50 -9.83
CA VAL A 79 3.14 5.89 -10.98
C VAL A 79 4.62 5.98 -10.74
N ASP A 80 5.23 4.83 -10.53
CA ASP A 80 6.68 4.73 -10.49
C ASP A 80 7.23 4.80 -11.91
N SER A 81 8.23 5.64 -12.14
CA SER A 81 8.94 5.70 -13.41
C SER A 81 10.09 4.71 -13.36
N GLU A 82 10.13 3.75 -14.29
CA GLU A 82 11.28 2.87 -14.46
C GLU A 82 12.57 3.62 -14.92
N GLU A 83 12.57 4.95 -15.11
CA GLU A 83 13.70 5.70 -15.68
C GLU A 83 14.71 6.24 -14.64
N ASN A 84 14.59 5.90 -13.35
CA ASN A 84 15.66 6.18 -12.38
C ASN A 84 16.11 4.94 -11.59
N ARG A 85 16.11 3.80 -12.27
CA ARG A 85 16.76 2.58 -11.77
C ARG A 85 17.64 2.01 -12.87
N PRO A 86 18.96 1.84 -12.65
CA PRO A 86 19.75 0.98 -13.49
C PRO A 86 19.17 -0.44 -13.37
N VAL A 87 18.46 -0.90 -14.41
CA VAL A 87 17.97 -2.28 -14.54
C VAL A 87 19.16 -3.16 -15.00
N PRO A 88 19.18 -4.49 -14.72
CA PRO A 88 18.30 -5.38 -15.48
C PRO A 88 17.57 -6.47 -14.67
N ALA A 89 16.31 -6.66 -15.07
CA ALA A 89 15.53 -7.89 -15.25
C ALA A 89 15.73 -9.09 -14.30
N ALA A 90 14.66 -9.44 -13.57
CA ALA A 90 13.98 -10.73 -13.70
C ALA A 90 12.68 -10.77 -12.87
N ALA A 91 11.58 -11.00 -13.58
CA ALA A 91 10.47 -11.89 -13.24
C ALA A 91 9.88 -11.93 -11.82
N ALA A 92 8.56 -11.71 -11.81
CA ALA A 92 7.57 -12.49 -11.08
C ALA A 92 7.57 -12.42 -9.54
N CYS A 93 6.40 -12.02 -9.01
CA CYS A 93 5.82 -12.45 -7.74
C CYS A 93 6.82 -12.98 -6.71
N SER A 94 7.21 -12.13 -5.77
CA SER A 94 7.65 -12.60 -4.47
C SER A 94 7.29 -11.55 -3.43
N ASP A 95 6.25 -11.85 -2.66
CA ASP A 95 5.93 -11.25 -1.35
C ASP A 95 7.04 -11.55 -0.30
N ILE A 96 8.21 -11.96 -0.79
CA ILE A 96 9.33 -12.48 -0.04
C ILE A 96 10.46 -11.49 -0.26
N PRO A 97 11.00 -10.87 0.81
CA PRO A 97 12.06 -9.89 0.67
C PRO A 97 13.29 -10.55 0.04
N PRO A 98 14.00 -9.82 -0.83
CA PRO A 98 15.07 -10.40 -1.63
C PRO A 98 16.28 -10.81 -0.77
N ILE A 99 16.37 -10.33 0.48
CA ILE A 99 17.25 -10.88 1.54
C ILE A 99 16.40 -11.50 2.64
N LEU A 100 16.68 -12.77 2.95
CA LEU A 100 16.11 -13.48 4.09
C LEU A 100 17.09 -13.47 5.26
N SER A 101 16.58 -13.30 6.46
CA SER A 101 17.35 -13.36 7.70
C SER A 101 16.79 -14.45 8.62
N ASN A 102 17.67 -15.19 9.29
CA ASN A 102 17.25 -16.14 10.33
C ASN A 102 16.83 -15.46 11.64
N LYS A 103 17.14 -14.16 11.83
CA LYS A 103 16.77 -13.37 13.00
C LYS A 103 16.38 -11.96 12.59
N GLN A 104 15.32 -11.43 13.19
CA GLN A 104 14.92 -10.03 12.98
C GLN A 104 15.60 -9.07 13.97
N PHE A 105 15.98 -9.58 15.15
CA PHE A 105 16.66 -8.82 16.19
C PHE A 105 17.76 -9.67 16.84
N ILE A 106 18.83 -9.01 17.30
CA ILE A 106 19.89 -9.62 18.11
C ILE A 106 19.95 -8.87 19.42
N ALA A 107 19.81 -9.58 20.54
CA ALA A 107 19.97 -9.04 21.88
C ALA A 107 20.94 -9.94 22.66
N TRP A 108 21.89 -9.34 23.36
CA TRP A 108 22.85 -10.06 24.20
C TRP A 108 22.37 -10.24 25.64
N GLY A 109 21.34 -9.50 26.07
CA GLY A 109 20.88 -9.51 27.46
C GLY A 109 21.98 -9.06 28.44
N GLY A 110 21.99 -9.65 29.64
CA GLY A 110 23.07 -9.43 30.61
C GLY A 110 24.32 -10.23 30.25
N VAL A 111 25.45 -9.55 30.04
CA VAL A 111 26.76 -10.17 29.83
C VAL A 111 27.61 -9.93 31.09
N ALA A 112 28.12 -11.00 31.70
CA ALA A 112 28.91 -10.90 32.91
C ALA A 112 30.25 -10.20 32.64
N LEU A 113 30.72 -9.42 33.61
CA LEU A 113 32.02 -8.74 33.51
C LEU A 113 33.14 -9.73 33.25
N GLY A 114 34.01 -9.42 32.28
CA GLY A 114 35.11 -10.29 31.87
C GLY A 114 34.72 -11.43 30.93
N THR A 115 33.46 -11.55 30.52
CA THR A 115 33.00 -12.55 29.55
C THR A 115 32.65 -11.93 28.20
N SER A 116 32.75 -12.71 27.13
CA SER A 116 32.30 -12.31 25.80
C SER A 116 31.26 -13.31 25.29
N VAL A 117 30.25 -12.81 24.58
CA VAL A 117 29.17 -13.60 24.01
C VAL A 117 29.05 -13.28 22.53
N GLN A 118 29.12 -14.30 21.69
CA GLN A 118 28.97 -14.17 20.24
C GLN A 118 27.54 -14.52 19.82
N GLN A 119 26.97 -13.73 18.91
CA GLN A 119 25.69 -14.03 18.26
C GLN A 119 25.90 -14.16 16.75
N LYS A 120 25.18 -15.09 16.13
CA LYS A 120 25.25 -15.35 14.68
C LYS A 120 23.96 -14.94 13.99
N LEU A 121 24.08 -14.05 13.01
CA LEU A 121 23.05 -13.66 12.06
C LEU A 121 23.43 -14.21 10.68
N THR A 122 22.51 -14.93 10.05
CA THR A 122 22.69 -15.46 8.69
C THR A 122 21.75 -14.71 7.75
N LEU A 123 22.33 -14.05 6.75
CA LEU A 123 21.60 -13.39 5.67
C LEU A 123 21.75 -14.22 4.39
N ARG A 124 20.63 -14.50 3.72
CA ARG A 124 20.60 -15.22 2.43
C ARG A 124 20.03 -14.31 1.36
N ASN A 125 20.73 -14.18 0.24
CA ASN A 125 20.15 -13.64 -0.98
C ASN A 125 19.17 -14.68 -1.56
N ASP A 126 17.89 -14.34 -1.59
CA ASP A 126 16.83 -15.21 -2.13
C ASP A 126 16.48 -14.89 -3.59
N SER A 127 17.20 -13.94 -4.20
CA SER A 127 17.02 -13.65 -5.61
C SER A 127 17.67 -14.74 -6.48
N PRO A 128 16.94 -15.26 -7.49
CA PRO A 128 17.46 -16.30 -8.38
C PRO A 128 18.50 -15.79 -9.39
N SER A 129 18.59 -14.48 -9.60
CA SER A 129 19.42 -13.88 -10.67
C SER A 129 20.06 -12.54 -10.33
N VAL A 130 19.64 -11.86 -9.26
CA VAL A 130 20.14 -10.52 -8.91
C VAL A 130 21.16 -10.62 -7.77
N THR A 131 22.35 -10.09 -8.01
CA THR A 131 23.34 -9.85 -6.96
C THR A 131 22.93 -8.66 -6.13
N GLN A 132 22.79 -8.84 -4.81
CA GLN A 132 22.46 -7.77 -3.88
C GLN A 132 23.68 -7.32 -3.10
N HIS A 133 23.90 -6.00 -3.03
CA HIS A 133 24.96 -5.41 -2.22
C HIS A 133 24.44 -5.12 -0.81
N LEU A 134 25.05 -5.74 0.19
CA LEU A 134 24.70 -5.54 1.59
C LEU A 134 25.57 -4.43 2.21
N ARG A 135 24.92 -3.48 2.87
CA ARG A 135 25.60 -2.50 3.75
C ARG A 135 25.09 -2.71 5.17
N LEU A 136 25.95 -3.23 6.03
CA LEU A 136 25.63 -3.41 7.45
C LEU A 136 25.80 -2.07 8.18
N LEU A 137 24.78 -1.66 8.93
CA LEU A 137 24.85 -0.51 9.83
C LEU A 137 24.42 -0.96 11.23
N ILE A 138 25.35 -0.89 12.18
CA ILE A 138 25.08 -1.18 13.59
C ILE A 138 24.85 0.16 14.29
N ARG A 139 23.68 0.32 14.91
CA ARG A 139 23.33 1.49 15.73
C ARG A 139 23.10 1.02 17.16
N GLY A 140 23.71 1.70 18.13
CA GLY A 140 23.35 1.54 19.54
C GLY A 140 22.00 2.22 19.82
N GLN A 141 21.29 1.75 20.86
CA GLN A 141 20.05 2.38 21.33
C GLN A 141 20.30 3.59 22.25
N ASP A 142 21.55 4.05 22.37
CA ASP A 142 21.87 5.22 23.20
C ASP A 142 21.80 6.51 22.39
N GLN A 143 20.68 7.22 22.52
CA GLN A 143 20.66 8.67 22.37
C GLN A 143 20.70 9.41 23.72
N ASP A 144 20.45 8.78 24.88
CA ASP A 144 20.40 9.52 26.16
C ASP A 144 20.66 8.64 27.41
N CYS A 145 21.86 8.06 27.58
CA CYS A 145 22.15 7.24 28.76
C CYS A 145 23.45 7.59 29.50
N PHE A 146 23.94 8.84 29.49
CA PHE A 146 24.87 9.32 30.53
C PHE A 146 24.75 10.85 30.69
N GLN A 147 24.11 11.31 31.78
CA GLN A 147 24.42 12.57 32.48
C GLN A 147 24.93 12.22 33.87
#